data_AF-A0A8R1E087-F1
#
_entry.id   AF-A0A8R1E087-F1
#
_cell.length_a   1.000
_cell.length_b   1.000
_cell.length_c   1.000
_cell.angle_alpha   90.00
_cell.angle_beta   90.00
_cell.angle_gamma   90.00
#
_symmetry.space_group_name_H-M   'P 1'
#
loop_
_entity.id
_entity.type
_entity.pdbx_description
1 polymer ?
#
loop_
_entity_poly.entity_id
_entity_poly.type
_entity_poly.pdbx_seq_one_letter_code
_entity_poly.pdbx_strand_id
1 'polypeptide(L)'
;MSILTDTLACYDHEREIQNHDSVQMLDGNIDAQRMQSLVIRERVLGGSHSDVHYYLRFRGAVYCDMGQLNKCYDLWKHALELQQTHFAPLHLGTVTTFQSFQETFVMTINDFINQHHQLPGLRVKSSWVKYLFDRICLELERVVKYQGNLLEDTECCGREPCIHATEDGEIQKLVIVAVHLVNIIDRLSLPSMENSAEKDEDVAEKDVKLDVARLLRSCHLKRIPFLHYALEERLHDPESLPKAAVLAQFLECADVDVNSKDKNGNTPLHIVLQARVPRGSLISLLLRHGAYLLARNDDGVVVWNELKRMHQGVTRRELYEMKLGRYLTLGGIAANAMRIKYADSFEGVETMLPRELKDFYLAH
;
A
#
# COMPACT_ATOMS: atom_id res chain seq x y z
N MET A 1 7.80 -39.67 -4.50
CA MET A 1 7.96 -38.36 -5.16
C MET A 1 7.07 -38.35 -6.38
N SER A 2 5.89 -37.74 -6.31
CA SER A 2 5.05 -37.55 -7.50
C SER A 2 5.63 -36.41 -8.32
N ILE A 3 5.72 -36.62 -9.63
CA ILE A 3 6.03 -35.57 -10.61
C ILE A 3 4.93 -34.50 -10.50
N LEU A 4 5.27 -33.22 -10.67
CA LEU A 4 4.26 -32.18 -10.90
C LEU A 4 3.54 -32.55 -12.21
N THR A 5 2.38 -33.19 -12.12
CA THR A 5 1.63 -33.70 -13.27
C THR A 5 0.96 -32.58 -14.06
N ASP A 6 0.73 -31.43 -13.42
CA ASP A 6 0.10 -30.27 -14.03
C ASP A 6 1.15 -29.24 -14.47
N THR A 7 1.09 -28.86 -15.73
CA THR A 7 1.98 -27.86 -16.34
C THR A 7 1.47 -26.45 -16.03
N LEU A 8 2.23 -25.71 -15.23
CA LEU A 8 1.89 -24.32 -14.90
C LEU A 8 2.20 -23.39 -16.06
N ALA A 9 1.26 -22.48 -16.37
CA ALA A 9 1.42 -21.49 -17.43
C ALA A 9 2.63 -20.57 -17.19
N CYS A 10 2.95 -20.25 -15.93
CA CYS A 10 4.11 -19.43 -15.57
C CYS A 10 5.45 -20.09 -15.91
N TYR A 11 5.48 -21.40 -16.20
CA TYR A 11 6.65 -22.14 -16.67
C TYR A 11 6.59 -22.43 -18.16
N ASP A 12 5.85 -21.63 -18.94
CA ASP A 12 5.62 -21.85 -20.38
C ASP A 12 5.03 -23.26 -20.67
N HIS A 13 4.28 -23.80 -19.71
CA HIS A 13 3.77 -25.18 -19.71
C HIS A 13 4.84 -26.27 -19.88
N GLU A 14 6.11 -25.96 -19.56
CA GLU A 14 7.20 -26.92 -19.56
C GLU A 14 6.95 -28.04 -18.56
N ARG A 15 7.19 -29.29 -18.99
CA ARG A 15 7.24 -30.46 -18.11
C ARG A 15 8.68 -30.77 -17.78
N GLU A 16 8.93 -31.22 -16.56
CA GLU A 16 10.26 -31.67 -16.19
C GLU A 16 10.73 -32.78 -17.12
N ILE A 17 11.88 -32.56 -17.76
CA ILE A 17 12.45 -33.49 -18.72
C ILE A 17 12.82 -34.81 -18.05
N GLN A 18 12.40 -35.92 -18.68
CA GLN A 18 12.61 -37.27 -18.15
C GLN A 18 13.57 -38.11 -19.02
N ASN A 19 13.98 -37.63 -20.20
CA ASN A 19 14.63 -38.46 -21.23
C ASN A 19 15.88 -37.76 -21.79
N HIS A 20 16.91 -38.54 -22.15
CA HIS A 20 18.17 -38.02 -22.68
C HIS A 20 17.98 -37.21 -23.98
N ASP A 21 17.12 -37.66 -24.89
CA ASP A 21 16.86 -36.96 -26.15
C ASP A 21 16.26 -35.57 -25.92
N SER A 22 15.36 -35.43 -24.94
CA SER A 22 14.79 -34.14 -24.54
C SER A 22 15.81 -33.23 -23.85
N VAL A 23 16.82 -33.78 -23.17
CA VAL A 23 17.95 -33.00 -22.64
C VAL A 23 18.80 -32.43 -23.79
N GLN A 24 19.03 -33.20 -24.85
CA GLN A 24 19.75 -32.70 -26.03
C GLN A 24 18.97 -31.56 -26.72
N MET A 25 17.64 -31.62 -26.73
CA MET A 25 16.79 -30.54 -27.28
C MET A 25 16.86 -29.22 -26.48
N LEU A 26 17.33 -29.25 -25.22
CA LEU A 26 17.59 -28.04 -24.44
C LEU A 26 18.90 -27.35 -24.83
N ASP A 27 19.80 -28.04 -25.53
CA ASP A 27 21.11 -27.48 -25.84
C ASP A 27 20.96 -26.22 -26.72
N GLY A 28 21.63 -25.13 -26.32
CA GLY A 28 21.47 -23.80 -26.92
C GLY A 28 20.20 -23.02 -26.53
N ASN A 29 19.17 -23.63 -25.92
CA ASN A 29 17.98 -22.93 -25.43
C ASN A 29 18.09 -22.59 -23.93
N ILE A 30 18.77 -21.48 -23.64
CA ILE A 30 19.01 -21.02 -22.26
C ILE A 30 17.69 -20.71 -21.52
N ASP A 31 16.65 -20.23 -22.23
CA ASP A 31 15.36 -19.88 -21.61
C ASP A 31 14.66 -21.13 -21.07
N ALA A 32 14.58 -22.18 -21.90
CA ALA A 32 14.02 -23.47 -21.51
C ALA A 32 14.82 -24.14 -20.40
N GLN A 33 16.16 -24.10 -20.45
CA GLN A 33 17.01 -24.61 -19.36
C GLN A 33 16.70 -23.92 -18.02
N ARG A 34 16.49 -22.60 -18.05
CA ARG A 34 16.12 -21.83 -16.84
C ARG A 34 14.72 -22.20 -16.36
N MET A 35 13.74 -22.40 -17.23
CA MET A 35 12.40 -22.86 -16.83
C MET A 35 12.45 -24.25 -16.19
N GLN A 36 13.20 -25.19 -16.76
CA GLN A 36 13.41 -26.52 -16.19
C GLN A 36 14.03 -26.43 -14.78
N SER A 37 14.96 -25.50 -14.55
CA SER A 37 15.55 -25.28 -13.22
C SER A 37 14.53 -24.82 -12.17
N LEU A 38 13.47 -24.11 -12.57
CA LEU A 38 12.39 -23.69 -11.68
C LEU A 38 11.45 -24.85 -11.37
N VAL A 39 11.03 -25.59 -12.41
CA VAL A 39 10.17 -26.78 -12.27
C VAL A 39 10.80 -27.81 -11.33
N ILE A 40 12.09 -28.13 -11.54
CA ILE A 40 12.82 -29.08 -10.69
C ILE A 40 12.91 -28.57 -9.25
N ARG A 41 13.20 -27.28 -9.07
CA ARG A 41 13.37 -26.70 -7.74
C ARG A 41 12.07 -26.72 -6.95
N GLU A 42 10.95 -26.34 -7.57
CA GLU A 42 9.64 -26.42 -6.91
C GLU A 42 9.24 -27.86 -6.59
N ARG A 43 9.47 -28.83 -7.49
CA ARG A 43 9.20 -30.25 -7.22
C ARG A 43 10.03 -30.80 -6.06
N VAL A 44 11.34 -30.48 -6.03
CA VAL A 44 12.29 -31.07 -5.07
C VAL A 44 12.19 -30.41 -3.71
N LEU A 45 12.18 -29.08 -3.65
CA LEU A 45 12.16 -28.33 -2.39
C LEU A 45 10.74 -28.11 -1.84
N GLY A 46 9.73 -28.09 -2.73
CA GLY A 46 8.34 -27.80 -2.38
C GLY A 46 8.03 -26.31 -2.30
N GLY A 47 6.77 -25.96 -2.52
CA GLY A 47 6.28 -24.58 -2.56
C GLY A 47 6.36 -23.80 -1.24
N SER A 48 6.76 -24.43 -0.14
CA SER A 48 6.99 -23.79 1.16
C SER A 48 8.45 -23.36 1.38
N HIS A 49 9.37 -23.70 0.47
CA HIS A 49 10.79 -23.41 0.66
C HIS A 49 11.16 -22.04 0.09
N SER A 50 11.74 -21.16 0.92
CA SER A 50 12.11 -19.76 0.60
C SER A 50 12.85 -19.60 -0.75
N ASP A 51 13.82 -20.47 -1.05
CA ASP A 51 14.54 -20.47 -2.34
C ASP A 51 13.63 -20.57 -3.57
N VAL A 52 12.53 -21.32 -3.51
CA VAL A 52 11.60 -21.44 -4.65
C VAL A 52 11.08 -20.05 -5.00
N HIS A 53 10.56 -19.33 -4.01
CA HIS A 53 10.02 -17.99 -4.20
C HIS A 53 11.11 -16.99 -4.62
N TYR A 54 12.31 -17.09 -4.04
CA TYR A 54 13.44 -16.23 -4.40
C TYR A 54 13.79 -16.36 -5.89
N TYR A 55 13.98 -17.58 -6.38
CA TYR A 55 14.37 -17.80 -7.77
C TYR A 55 13.25 -17.49 -8.77
N LEU A 56 11.98 -17.67 -8.39
CA LEU A 56 10.85 -17.20 -9.19
C LEU A 56 10.86 -15.67 -9.34
N ARG A 57 11.05 -14.96 -8.22
CA ARG A 57 11.13 -13.50 -8.23
C ARG A 57 12.33 -12.99 -9.00
N PHE A 58 13.50 -13.59 -8.79
CA PHE A 58 14.71 -13.25 -9.51
C PHE A 58 14.52 -13.42 -11.03
N ARG A 59 13.94 -14.55 -11.45
CA ARG A 59 13.71 -14.80 -12.88
C ARG A 59 12.69 -13.83 -13.47
N GLY A 60 11.64 -13.50 -12.74
CA GLY A 60 10.67 -12.48 -13.14
C GLY A 60 11.32 -11.10 -13.31
N ALA A 61 12.21 -10.69 -12.38
CA ALA A 61 12.95 -9.44 -12.50
C ALA A 61 13.82 -9.41 -13.78
N VAL A 62 14.52 -10.52 -14.09
CA VAL A 62 15.29 -10.65 -15.34
C VAL A 62 14.38 -10.50 -16.57
N TYR A 63 13.16 -11.06 -16.57
CA TYR A 63 12.22 -10.84 -17.66
C TYR A 63 11.73 -9.39 -17.73
N CYS A 64 11.55 -8.72 -16.59
CA CYS A 64 11.22 -7.29 -16.51
C CYS A 64 12.30 -6.43 -17.18
N ASP A 65 13.58 -6.69 -16.87
CA ASP A 65 14.73 -5.99 -17.47
C ASP A 65 14.83 -6.22 -18.99
N MET A 66 14.30 -7.35 -19.48
CA MET A 66 14.19 -7.67 -20.91
C MET A 66 12.93 -7.09 -21.57
N GLY A 67 12.09 -6.34 -20.84
CA GLY A 67 10.82 -5.80 -21.33
C GLY A 67 9.67 -6.81 -21.42
N GLN A 68 9.87 -8.05 -20.97
CA GLN A 68 8.86 -9.12 -20.99
C GLN A 68 7.96 -9.08 -19.74
N LEU A 69 7.16 -8.04 -19.62
CA LEU A 69 6.33 -7.81 -18.42
C LEU A 69 5.32 -8.91 -18.12
N ASN A 70 4.70 -9.53 -19.15
CA ASN A 70 3.75 -10.63 -18.93
C ASN A 70 4.43 -11.81 -18.22
N LYS A 71 5.62 -12.23 -18.68
CA LYS A 71 6.39 -13.32 -18.04
C LYS A 71 6.85 -12.96 -16.62
N CYS A 72 7.26 -11.71 -16.40
CA CYS A 72 7.58 -11.21 -15.07
C CYS A 72 6.36 -11.34 -14.13
N TYR A 73 5.22 -10.81 -14.58
CA TYR A 73 3.97 -10.84 -13.82
C TYR A 73 3.55 -12.28 -13.48
N ASP A 74 3.57 -13.21 -14.44
CA ASP A 74 3.14 -14.58 -14.22
C ASP A 74 4.02 -15.33 -13.21
N LEU A 75 5.35 -15.15 -13.27
CA LEU A 75 6.28 -15.74 -12.30
C LEU A 75 6.12 -15.14 -10.90
N TRP A 76 6.00 -13.82 -10.80
CA TRP A 76 5.80 -13.16 -9.51
C TRP A 76 4.43 -13.48 -8.91
N LYS A 77 3.42 -13.64 -9.76
CA LYS A 77 2.07 -14.07 -9.36
C LYS A 77 2.11 -15.46 -8.74
N HIS A 78 2.77 -16.42 -9.39
CA HIS A 78 2.96 -17.77 -8.85
C HIS A 78 3.76 -17.75 -7.54
N ALA A 79 4.85 -16.96 -7.49
CA ALA A 79 5.63 -16.79 -6.26
C ALA A 79 4.76 -16.27 -5.10
N LEU A 80 3.94 -15.25 -5.34
CA LEU A 80 3.03 -14.67 -4.36
C LEU A 80 1.92 -15.65 -3.92
N GLU A 81 1.42 -16.45 -4.85
CA GLU A 81 0.48 -17.55 -4.58
C GLU A 81 1.08 -18.54 -3.58
N LEU A 82 2.25 -19.08 -3.89
CA LEU A 82 2.97 -20.00 -2.99
C LEU A 82 3.24 -19.35 -1.62
N GLN A 83 3.70 -18.09 -1.60
CA GLN A 83 3.98 -17.37 -0.35
C GLN A 83 2.74 -17.26 0.55
N GLN A 84 1.59 -16.85 0.01
CA GLN A 84 0.37 -16.71 0.81
C GLN A 84 -0.32 -18.04 1.12
N THR A 85 0.03 -19.12 0.42
CA THR A 85 -0.43 -20.48 0.76
C THR A 85 0.40 -21.09 1.88
N HIS A 86 1.73 -20.88 1.88
CA HIS A 86 2.64 -21.63 2.75
C HIS A 86 3.21 -20.84 3.93
N PHE A 87 3.38 -19.52 3.82
CA PHE A 87 3.96 -18.71 4.91
C PHE A 87 2.91 -18.11 5.83
N ALA A 88 3.27 -17.83 7.08
CA ALA A 88 2.48 -16.98 7.95
C ALA A 88 2.19 -15.61 7.31
N PRO A 89 1.07 -14.95 7.65
CA PRO A 89 0.79 -13.63 7.12
C PRO A 89 1.85 -12.61 7.57
N LEU A 90 2.09 -11.59 6.75
CA LEU A 90 3.16 -10.58 6.90
C LEU A 90 4.59 -11.13 6.83
N HIS A 91 4.78 -12.36 6.36
CA HIS A 91 6.12 -12.88 6.10
C HIS A 91 6.90 -11.91 5.18
N LEU A 92 8.16 -11.64 5.52
CA LEU A 92 9.01 -10.64 4.85
C LEU A 92 9.09 -10.89 3.33
N GLY A 93 9.23 -12.15 2.93
CA GLY A 93 9.24 -12.55 1.53
C GLY A 93 7.95 -12.15 0.79
N THR A 94 6.80 -12.20 1.44
CA THR A 94 5.49 -11.85 0.87
C THR A 94 5.36 -10.34 0.70
N VAL A 95 5.68 -9.58 1.75
CA VAL A 95 5.60 -8.10 1.74
C VAL A 95 6.55 -7.52 0.70
N THR A 96 7.78 -8.04 0.62
CA THR A 96 8.73 -7.59 -0.39
C THR A 96 8.28 -7.93 -1.83
N THR A 97 7.53 -9.02 -2.05
CA THR A 97 6.95 -9.32 -3.37
C THR A 97 5.91 -8.26 -3.76
N PHE A 98 5.04 -7.86 -2.82
CA PHE A 98 4.08 -6.77 -3.06
C PHE A 98 4.79 -5.45 -3.40
N GLN A 99 5.87 -5.13 -2.71
CA GLN A 99 6.67 -3.93 -3.00
C GLN A 99 7.32 -4.00 -4.39
N SER A 100 7.90 -5.14 -4.77
CA SER A 100 8.48 -5.32 -6.11
C SER A 100 7.45 -5.08 -7.21
N PHE A 101 6.23 -5.64 -7.09
CA PHE A 101 5.16 -5.34 -8.04
C PHE A 101 4.82 -3.84 -8.07
N GLN A 102 4.69 -3.21 -6.91
CA GLN A 102 4.33 -1.80 -6.81
C GLN A 102 5.39 -0.90 -7.47
N GLU A 103 6.66 -1.14 -7.20
CA GLU A 103 7.77 -0.40 -7.79
C GLU A 103 7.81 -0.59 -9.30
N THR A 104 7.73 -1.83 -9.79
CA THR A 104 7.70 -2.14 -11.22
C THR A 104 6.50 -1.49 -11.92
N PHE A 105 5.31 -1.52 -11.34
CA PHE A 105 4.14 -0.87 -11.94
C PHE A 105 4.29 0.65 -12.00
N VAL A 106 4.78 1.29 -10.94
CA VAL A 106 5.04 2.74 -10.93
C VAL A 106 6.10 3.11 -11.97
N MET A 107 7.24 2.41 -12.00
CA MET A 107 8.31 2.64 -12.96
C MET A 107 7.80 2.47 -14.40
N THR A 108 7.11 1.37 -14.68
CA THR A 108 6.57 1.08 -16.03
C THR A 108 5.62 2.17 -16.50
N ILE A 109 4.70 2.63 -15.63
CA ILE A 109 3.75 3.68 -16.00
C ILE A 109 4.48 5.00 -16.26
N ASN A 110 5.47 5.34 -15.43
CA ASN A 110 6.26 6.55 -15.63
C ASN A 110 7.11 6.48 -16.91
N ASP A 111 7.74 5.35 -17.19
CA ASP A 111 8.52 5.13 -18.42
C ASP A 111 7.64 5.17 -19.66
N PHE A 112 6.47 4.54 -19.60
CA PHE A 112 5.47 4.64 -20.65
C PHE A 112 5.10 6.11 -20.89
N ILE A 113 4.73 6.86 -19.85
CA ILE A 113 4.42 8.32 -19.94
C ILE A 113 5.55 9.12 -20.60
N ASN A 114 6.81 8.83 -20.26
CA ASN A 114 7.96 9.57 -20.74
C ASN A 114 8.44 9.13 -22.14
N GLN A 115 8.20 7.87 -22.53
CA GLN A 115 8.84 7.23 -23.68
C GLN A 115 7.87 6.45 -24.59
N HIS A 116 6.56 6.77 -24.58
CA HIS A 116 5.50 6.07 -25.34
C HIS A 116 5.84 5.71 -26.80
N HIS A 117 6.66 6.51 -27.49
CA HIS A 117 7.05 6.27 -28.88
C HIS A 117 8.08 5.15 -29.10
N GLN A 118 8.80 4.72 -28.05
CA GLN A 118 9.90 3.76 -28.17
C GLN A 118 9.53 2.33 -27.74
N LEU A 119 8.51 2.16 -26.89
CA LEU A 119 8.16 0.87 -26.28
C LEU A 119 6.63 0.63 -26.22
N PRO A 120 5.95 0.42 -27.37
CA PRO A 120 4.49 0.29 -27.42
C PRO A 120 3.94 -0.95 -26.68
N GLY A 121 4.76 -1.99 -26.46
CA GLY A 121 4.34 -3.22 -25.76
C GLY A 121 4.50 -3.21 -24.24
N LEU A 122 5.07 -2.14 -23.66
CA LEU A 122 5.35 -2.05 -22.23
C LEU A 122 4.14 -1.46 -21.48
N ARG A 123 3.17 -2.31 -21.11
CA ARG A 123 1.91 -1.86 -20.50
C ARG A 123 1.57 -2.65 -19.23
N VAL A 124 1.26 -1.91 -18.15
CA VAL A 124 0.62 -2.47 -16.96
C VAL A 124 -0.87 -2.61 -17.23
N LYS A 125 -1.41 -3.81 -17.03
CA LYS A 125 -2.83 -4.11 -17.22
C LYS A 125 -3.64 -3.78 -15.97
N SER A 126 -4.87 -3.28 -16.15
CA SER A 126 -5.77 -2.98 -15.03
C SER A 126 -6.12 -4.23 -14.22
N SER A 127 -6.23 -5.37 -14.92
CA SER A 127 -6.45 -6.70 -14.32
C SER A 127 -5.32 -7.12 -13.37
N TRP A 128 -4.06 -6.77 -13.66
CA TRP A 128 -2.91 -7.07 -12.81
C TRP A 128 -2.94 -6.29 -11.51
N VAL A 129 -3.26 -5.00 -11.60
CA VAL A 129 -3.38 -4.09 -10.45
C VAL A 129 -4.51 -4.57 -9.53
N LYS A 130 -5.66 -4.93 -10.11
CA LYS A 130 -6.78 -5.50 -9.36
C LYS A 130 -6.42 -6.80 -8.66
N TYR A 131 -5.79 -7.73 -9.38
CA TYR A 131 -5.34 -8.98 -8.79
C TYR A 131 -4.46 -8.72 -7.56
N LEU A 132 -3.44 -7.87 -7.71
CA LEU A 132 -2.51 -7.57 -6.62
C LEU A 132 -3.22 -6.91 -5.43
N PHE A 133 -4.14 -5.97 -5.68
CA PHE A 133 -4.94 -5.35 -4.63
C PHE A 133 -5.80 -6.39 -3.87
N ASP A 134 -6.43 -7.32 -4.59
CA ASP A 134 -7.21 -8.41 -3.99
C ASP A 134 -6.33 -9.35 -3.14
N ARG A 135 -5.06 -9.57 -3.54
CA ARG A 135 -4.07 -10.33 -2.77
C ARG A 135 -3.62 -9.60 -1.50
N ILE A 136 -3.52 -8.28 -1.50
CA ILE A 136 -3.26 -7.48 -0.28
C ILE A 136 -4.45 -7.57 0.67
N CYS A 137 -5.68 -7.44 0.16
CA CYS A 137 -6.88 -7.62 0.97
C CYS A 137 -6.91 -9.01 1.62
N LEU A 138 -6.59 -10.06 0.85
CA LEU A 138 -6.46 -11.42 1.38
C LEU A 138 -5.39 -11.49 2.47
N GLU A 139 -4.23 -10.84 2.30
CA GLU A 139 -3.16 -10.86 3.30
C GLU A 139 -3.61 -10.24 4.63
N LEU A 140 -4.27 -9.09 4.59
CA LEU A 140 -4.80 -8.45 5.79
C LEU A 140 -5.95 -9.26 6.43
N GLU A 141 -6.78 -9.92 5.63
CA GLU A 141 -7.79 -10.86 6.14
C GLU A 141 -7.14 -12.06 6.85
N ARG A 142 -6.00 -12.55 6.33
CA ARG A 142 -5.20 -13.58 6.99
C ARG A 142 -4.67 -13.06 8.32
N VAL A 143 -4.12 -11.84 8.37
CA VAL A 143 -3.67 -11.19 9.63
C VAL A 143 -4.79 -11.11 10.68
N VAL A 144 -6.01 -10.77 10.27
CA VAL A 144 -7.17 -10.69 11.19
C VAL A 144 -7.52 -12.08 11.77
N LYS A 145 -7.39 -13.14 10.98
CA LYS A 145 -7.78 -14.51 11.37
C LYS A 145 -6.67 -15.33 12.02
N TYR A 146 -5.40 -14.93 11.81
CA TYR A 146 -4.25 -15.73 12.22
C TYR A 146 -4.13 -15.78 13.75
N GLN A 147 -3.91 -17.00 14.26
CA GLN A 147 -3.79 -17.26 15.69
C GLN A 147 -2.36 -17.59 16.12
N GLY A 148 -1.42 -17.72 15.17
CA GLY A 148 -0.01 -17.97 15.42
C GLY A 148 0.81 -16.69 15.57
N ASN A 149 2.13 -16.83 15.62
CA ASN A 149 3.04 -15.70 15.69
C ASN A 149 3.18 -15.04 14.32
N LEU A 150 3.01 -13.73 14.24
CA LEU A 150 3.32 -12.98 13.02
C LEU A 150 4.84 -12.84 12.87
N LEU A 151 5.29 -12.59 11.64
CA LEU A 151 6.71 -12.38 11.31
C LEU A 151 7.62 -13.61 11.56
N GLU A 152 7.10 -14.81 11.34
CA GLU A 152 7.94 -16.02 11.28
C GLU A 152 9.08 -15.84 10.26
N ASP A 153 10.27 -16.38 10.56
CA ASP A 153 11.48 -16.36 9.72
C ASP A 153 12.13 -14.99 9.43
N THR A 154 11.95 -13.98 10.29
CA THR A 154 12.84 -12.81 10.26
C THR A 154 14.24 -13.23 10.73
N GLU A 155 15.12 -13.60 9.80
CA GLU A 155 16.54 -13.85 10.10
C GLU A 155 17.14 -12.61 10.77
N CYS A 156 17.34 -12.71 12.08
CA CYS A 156 18.01 -11.71 12.89
C CYS A 156 19.45 -11.58 12.38
N CYS A 157 19.91 -10.35 12.13
CA CYS A 157 21.23 -10.05 11.57
C CYS A 157 22.43 -10.38 12.49
N GLY A 158 22.24 -11.25 13.49
CA GLY A 158 23.24 -11.63 14.48
C GLY A 158 23.58 -10.52 15.48
N ARG A 159 22.80 -9.44 15.57
CA ARG A 159 23.00 -8.37 16.55
C ARG A 159 21.76 -8.24 17.45
N GLU A 160 21.94 -8.41 18.76
CA GLU A 160 20.93 -8.06 19.73
C GLU A 160 20.98 -6.55 20.04
N PRO A 161 19.85 -5.82 20.06
CA PRO A 161 18.48 -6.19 19.70
C PRO A 161 18.09 -5.60 18.32
N CYS A 162 18.05 -6.37 17.24
CA CYS A 162 17.59 -5.85 15.95
C CYS A 162 16.06 -5.97 15.81
N ILE A 163 15.39 -4.84 15.52
CA ILE A 163 13.96 -4.77 15.22
C ILE A 163 13.85 -4.43 13.72
N HIS A 164 14.07 -5.40 12.82
CA HIS A 164 14.05 -5.10 11.38
C HIS A 164 12.66 -5.17 10.75
N ALA A 165 11.73 -5.93 11.34
CA ALA A 165 10.34 -5.97 10.92
C ALA A 165 9.46 -5.91 12.17
N THR A 166 8.52 -4.97 12.20
CA THR A 166 7.45 -4.91 13.20
C THR A 166 6.13 -5.19 12.51
N GLU A 167 5.14 -5.73 13.24
CA GLU A 167 3.81 -5.99 12.67
C GLU A 167 3.25 -4.72 12.04
N ASP A 168 3.34 -3.60 12.78
CA ASP A 168 2.90 -2.29 12.32
C ASP A 168 3.66 -1.83 11.08
N GLY A 169 4.98 -2.06 11.03
CA GLY A 169 5.82 -1.67 9.89
C GLY A 169 5.49 -2.46 8.62
N GLU A 170 5.28 -3.78 8.73
CA GLU A 170 4.89 -4.60 7.59
C GLU A 170 3.45 -4.29 7.13
N ILE A 171 2.52 -4.07 8.06
CA ILE A 171 1.16 -3.61 7.75
C ILE A 171 1.20 -2.25 7.05
N GLN A 172 1.98 -1.30 7.56
CA GLN A 172 2.15 0.02 6.97
C GLN A 172 2.66 -0.09 5.53
N LYS A 173 3.64 -0.97 5.26
CA LYS A 173 4.11 -1.23 3.89
C LYS A 173 2.97 -1.73 2.99
N LEU A 174 2.18 -2.70 3.44
CA LEU A 174 1.04 -3.22 2.67
C LEU A 174 -0.03 -2.15 2.40
N VAL A 175 -0.36 -1.33 3.40
CA VAL A 175 -1.31 -0.22 3.25
C VAL A 175 -0.80 0.77 2.20
N ILE A 176 0.48 1.13 2.25
CA ILE A 176 1.06 2.06 1.28
C ILE A 176 1.05 1.48 -0.13
N VAL A 177 1.40 0.20 -0.28
CA VAL A 177 1.28 -0.49 -1.58
C VAL A 177 -0.17 -0.43 -2.07
N ALA A 178 -1.16 -0.73 -1.23
CA ALA A 178 -2.57 -0.67 -1.61
C ALA A 178 -3.00 0.73 -2.07
N VAL A 179 -2.57 1.79 -1.37
CA VAL A 179 -2.84 3.19 -1.75
C VAL A 179 -2.20 3.51 -3.11
N HIS A 180 -0.98 3.07 -3.36
CA HIS A 180 -0.30 3.25 -4.64
C HIS A 180 -1.03 2.51 -5.78
N LEU A 181 -1.57 1.31 -5.54
CA LEU A 181 -2.38 0.60 -6.54
C LEU A 181 -3.68 1.32 -6.88
N VAL A 182 -4.34 1.96 -5.89
CA VAL A 182 -5.51 2.82 -6.17
C VAL A 182 -5.11 4.06 -6.97
N ASN A 183 -3.94 4.65 -6.72
CA ASN A 183 -3.43 5.73 -7.56
C ASN A 183 -3.10 5.26 -8.98
N ILE A 184 -2.57 4.05 -9.13
CA ILE A 184 -2.28 3.44 -10.43
C ILE A 184 -3.57 3.20 -11.22
N ILE A 185 -4.61 2.62 -10.62
CA ILE A 185 -5.86 2.35 -11.34
C ILE A 185 -6.53 3.65 -11.82
N ASP A 186 -6.49 4.71 -11.00
CA ASP A 186 -6.97 6.05 -11.37
C ASP A 186 -6.18 6.61 -12.55
N ARG A 187 -4.84 6.48 -12.54
CA ARG A 187 -3.97 6.89 -13.67
C ARG A 187 -4.26 6.11 -14.95
N LEU A 188 -4.44 4.79 -14.86
CA LEU A 188 -4.72 3.93 -16.02
C LEU A 188 -6.09 4.20 -16.64
N SER A 189 -7.04 4.74 -15.87
CA SER A 189 -8.38 5.11 -16.36
C SER A 189 -8.43 6.44 -17.12
N LEU A 190 -7.31 7.17 -17.23
CA LEU A 190 -7.28 8.46 -17.92
C LEU A 190 -7.32 8.29 -19.46
N PRO A 191 -8.08 9.13 -20.19
CA PRO A 191 -8.18 9.04 -21.66
C PRO A 191 -6.85 9.17 -22.41
N SER A 192 -5.86 9.86 -21.83
CA SER A 192 -4.51 9.96 -22.38
C SER A 192 -3.79 8.62 -22.46
N MET A 193 -4.16 7.64 -21.62
CA MET A 193 -3.61 6.29 -21.63
C MET A 193 -4.38 5.37 -22.59
N GLU A 194 -5.64 5.68 -22.91
CA GLU A 194 -6.50 4.89 -23.80
C GLU A 194 -6.19 5.12 -25.29
N ASN A 195 -5.80 6.34 -25.69
CA ASN A 195 -5.61 6.73 -27.09
C ASN A 195 -4.38 6.11 -27.80
N SER A 196 -3.58 5.32 -27.10
CA SER A 196 -2.41 4.61 -27.65
C SER A 196 -2.69 3.13 -27.94
N ALA A 197 -3.89 2.63 -27.64
CA ALA A 197 -4.25 1.24 -27.83
C ALA A 197 -4.45 0.92 -29.33
N GLU A 198 -3.56 0.09 -29.88
CA GLU A 198 -3.83 -0.64 -31.10
C GLU A 198 -5.10 -1.49 -30.94
N LYS A 199 -5.88 -1.58 -32.01
CA LYS A 199 -7.32 -1.83 -32.00
C LYS A 199 -7.79 -3.25 -31.69
N ASP A 200 -6.94 -4.25 -31.48
CA ASP A 200 -7.38 -5.61 -31.79
C ASP A 200 -7.48 -6.66 -30.66
N GLU A 201 -7.11 -6.42 -29.38
CA GLU A 201 -7.34 -7.47 -28.33
C GLU A 201 -7.81 -6.98 -26.94
N ASP A 202 -7.76 -5.68 -26.61
CA ASP A 202 -7.97 -5.17 -25.23
C ASP A 202 -9.37 -4.58 -24.94
N VAL A 203 -10.40 -4.94 -25.72
CA VAL A 203 -11.77 -4.36 -25.60
C VAL A 203 -12.46 -4.68 -24.25
N ALA A 204 -11.91 -5.60 -23.45
CA ALA A 204 -12.52 -6.09 -22.21
C ALA A 204 -12.00 -5.46 -20.90
N GLU A 205 -10.98 -4.57 -20.91
CA GLU A 205 -10.42 -3.99 -19.67
C GLU A 205 -11.13 -2.70 -19.18
N LYS A 206 -12.34 -2.40 -19.65
CA LYS A 206 -13.10 -1.23 -19.18
C LYS A 206 -13.69 -1.47 -17.79
N ASP A 207 -13.55 -0.46 -16.91
CA ASP A 207 -14.15 -0.34 -15.59
C ASP A 207 -13.68 -1.33 -14.50
N VAL A 208 -12.38 -1.56 -14.40
CA VAL A 208 -11.79 -2.28 -13.26
C VAL A 208 -11.86 -1.41 -12.00
N LYS A 209 -12.80 -1.74 -11.09
CA LYS A 209 -12.92 -1.10 -9.77
C LYS A 209 -12.26 -1.92 -8.67
N LEU A 210 -11.47 -1.26 -7.82
CA LEU A 210 -10.87 -1.87 -6.63
C LEU A 210 -11.85 -1.84 -5.46
N ASP A 211 -11.93 -2.93 -4.69
CA ASP A 211 -12.81 -3.03 -3.51
C ASP A 211 -12.14 -2.39 -2.28
N VAL A 212 -12.10 -1.05 -2.29
CA VAL A 212 -11.56 -0.24 -1.20
C VAL A 212 -12.26 -0.53 0.13
N ALA A 213 -13.56 -0.84 0.11
CA ALA A 213 -14.31 -1.18 1.32
C ALA A 213 -13.80 -2.49 1.94
N ARG A 214 -13.45 -3.50 1.14
CA ARG A 214 -12.84 -4.75 1.64
C ARG A 214 -11.51 -4.50 2.35
N LEU A 215 -10.66 -3.64 1.80
CA LEU A 215 -9.40 -3.25 2.43
C LEU A 215 -9.67 -2.60 3.80
N LEU A 216 -10.55 -1.59 3.83
CA LEU A 216 -10.84 -0.80 5.03
C LEU A 216 -11.52 -1.61 6.13
N ARG A 217 -12.38 -2.57 5.79
CA ARG A 217 -12.96 -3.50 6.78
C ARG A 217 -11.88 -4.28 7.53
N SER A 218 -10.88 -4.81 6.82
CA SER A 218 -9.77 -5.53 7.46
C SER A 218 -8.91 -4.60 8.32
N CYS A 219 -8.67 -3.37 7.86
CA CYS A 219 -8.00 -2.33 8.65
C CYS A 219 -8.77 -2.03 9.94
N HIS A 220 -10.10 -1.86 9.86
CA HIS A 220 -10.95 -1.61 11.01
C HIS A 220 -10.91 -2.75 12.03
N LEU A 221 -11.06 -4.00 11.56
CA LEU A 221 -11.06 -5.19 12.43
C LEU A 221 -9.73 -5.36 13.19
N LYS A 222 -8.59 -5.05 12.56
CA LYS A 222 -7.26 -5.12 13.19
C LYS A 222 -6.85 -3.81 13.90
N ARG A 223 -7.71 -2.78 13.90
CA ARG A 223 -7.44 -1.43 14.44
C ARG A 223 -6.20 -0.77 13.83
N ILE A 224 -6.02 -0.95 12.52
CA ILE A 224 -4.93 -0.34 11.75
C ILE A 224 -5.26 1.15 11.56
N PRO A 225 -4.36 2.09 11.91
CA PRO A 225 -4.54 3.52 11.67
C PRO A 225 -4.32 3.85 10.18
N PHE A 226 -5.25 3.41 9.33
CA PHE A 226 -5.12 3.42 7.88
C PHE A 226 -4.77 4.80 7.32
N LEU A 227 -5.48 5.85 7.75
CA LEU A 227 -5.26 7.20 7.25
C LEU A 227 -3.86 7.73 7.61
N HIS A 228 -3.34 7.39 8.78
CA HIS A 228 -1.99 7.79 9.18
C HIS A 228 -0.95 7.15 8.27
N TYR A 229 -1.05 5.84 8.04
CA TYR A 229 -0.15 5.13 7.12
C TYR A 229 -0.28 5.60 5.67
N ALA A 230 -1.50 5.92 5.22
CA ALA A 230 -1.75 6.41 3.87
C ALA A 230 -1.24 7.84 3.62
N LEU A 231 -1.07 8.65 4.67
CA LEU A 231 -0.73 10.08 4.57
C LEU A 231 0.68 10.41 5.06
N GLU A 232 1.47 9.41 5.42
CA GLU A 232 2.85 9.59 5.86
C GLU A 232 3.79 9.72 4.66
N GLU A 233 4.53 10.85 4.59
CA GLU A 233 5.52 11.08 3.52
C GLU A 233 6.80 10.28 3.79
N ARG A 234 7.27 9.53 2.80
CA ARG A 234 8.54 8.79 2.89
C ARG A 234 9.73 9.66 2.50
N LEU A 235 10.82 9.55 3.26
CA LEU A 235 12.04 10.37 3.15
C LEU A 235 12.77 10.29 1.79
N HIS A 236 12.36 9.42 0.86
CA HIS A 236 12.98 9.26 -0.47
C HIS A 236 11.98 9.18 -1.63
N ASP A 237 10.68 9.40 -1.38
CA ASP A 237 9.65 9.40 -2.42
C ASP A 237 8.68 10.58 -2.21
N PRO A 238 8.96 11.76 -2.78
CA PRO A 238 8.08 12.92 -2.66
C PRO A 238 6.73 12.76 -3.38
N GLU A 239 6.55 11.72 -4.21
CA GLU A 239 5.26 11.35 -4.82
C GLU A 239 4.46 10.36 -3.96
N SER A 240 5.00 9.90 -2.83
CA SER A 240 4.38 8.88 -1.95
C SER A 240 2.98 9.24 -1.44
N LEU A 241 2.69 10.52 -1.20
CA LEU A 241 1.36 10.89 -0.71
C LEU A 241 0.30 10.65 -1.81
N PRO A 242 -0.91 10.19 -1.45
CA PRO A 242 -1.98 9.98 -2.40
C PRO A 242 -2.41 11.28 -3.08
N LYS A 243 -3.00 11.14 -4.27
CA LYS A 243 -3.75 12.24 -4.90
C LYS A 243 -5.03 12.51 -4.11
N ALA A 244 -5.53 13.73 -4.18
CA ALA A 244 -6.78 14.10 -3.51
C ALA A 244 -7.98 13.24 -3.96
N ALA A 245 -8.03 12.85 -5.25
CA ALA A 245 -9.07 11.95 -5.77
C ALA A 245 -9.02 10.56 -5.11
N VAL A 246 -7.82 10.03 -4.89
CA VAL A 246 -7.61 8.73 -4.22
C VAL A 246 -8.02 8.83 -2.74
N LEU A 247 -7.60 9.90 -2.04
CA LEU A 247 -8.00 10.12 -0.66
C LEU A 247 -9.53 10.28 -0.51
N ALA A 248 -10.20 10.94 -1.47
CA ALA A 248 -11.65 11.09 -1.46
C ALA A 248 -12.36 9.72 -1.47
N GLN A 249 -11.90 8.78 -2.30
CA GLN A 249 -12.46 7.43 -2.35
C GLN A 249 -12.38 6.71 -0.98
N PHE A 250 -11.30 6.93 -0.22
CA PHE A 250 -11.19 6.39 1.13
C PHE A 250 -12.13 7.09 2.12
N LEU A 251 -12.20 8.41 2.08
CA LEU A 251 -13.03 9.22 3.00
C LEU A 251 -14.54 9.08 2.76
N GLU A 252 -14.96 8.59 1.59
CA GLU A 252 -16.35 8.25 1.29
C GLU A 252 -16.81 6.93 1.94
N CYS A 253 -15.88 6.10 2.43
CA CYS A 253 -16.20 4.85 3.09
C CYS A 253 -16.60 5.08 4.55
N ALA A 254 -17.70 4.46 4.99
CA ALA A 254 -18.28 4.66 6.33
C ALA A 254 -17.34 4.23 7.48
N ASP A 255 -16.41 3.30 7.24
CA ASP A 255 -15.50 2.76 8.25
C ASP A 255 -14.29 3.68 8.54
N VAL A 256 -14.19 4.84 7.86
CA VAL A 256 -13.04 5.75 7.95
C VAL A 256 -13.36 6.94 8.85
N ASP A 257 -12.72 6.98 10.02
CA ASP A 257 -12.76 8.13 10.91
C ASP A 257 -11.61 9.12 10.59
N VAL A 258 -11.97 10.28 10.04
CA VAL A 258 -11.05 11.38 9.68
C VAL A 258 -10.34 11.99 10.90
N ASN A 259 -10.87 11.77 12.11
CA ASN A 259 -10.33 12.30 13.36
C ASN A 259 -9.69 11.22 14.25
N SER A 260 -9.52 10.01 13.72
CA SER A 260 -8.81 8.92 14.42
C SER A 260 -7.43 9.36 14.90
N LYS A 261 -6.98 8.82 16.03
CA LYS A 261 -5.66 9.12 16.60
C LYS A 261 -4.70 7.95 16.44
N ASP A 262 -3.44 8.23 16.12
CA ASP A 262 -2.38 7.22 16.17
C ASP A 262 -1.88 7.00 17.61
N LYS A 263 -0.77 6.26 17.75
CA LYS A 263 -0.12 5.98 19.03
C LYS A 263 0.43 7.21 19.75
N ASN A 264 0.59 8.33 19.04
CA ASN A 264 1.12 9.59 19.55
C ASN A 264 0.01 10.64 19.68
N GLY A 265 -1.26 10.24 19.54
CA GLY A 265 -2.41 11.14 19.58
C GLY A 265 -2.57 12.01 18.34
N ASN A 266 -1.75 11.83 17.29
CA ASN A 266 -1.84 12.60 16.06
C ASN A 266 -3.10 12.20 15.29
N THR A 267 -3.80 13.19 14.75
CA THR A 267 -4.88 12.97 13.77
C THR A 267 -4.29 12.88 12.35
N PRO A 268 -5.00 12.33 11.35
CA PRO A 268 -4.57 12.35 9.95
C PRO A 268 -4.14 13.74 9.46
N LEU A 269 -4.78 14.78 9.97
CA LEU A 269 -4.43 16.16 9.65
C LEU A 269 -3.08 16.58 10.24
N HIS A 270 -2.67 16.08 11.42
CA HIS A 270 -1.31 16.29 11.93
C HIS A 270 -0.26 15.65 11.01
N ILE A 271 -0.50 14.41 10.55
CA ILE A 271 0.44 13.67 9.69
C ILE A 271 0.70 14.43 8.38
N VAL A 272 -0.37 14.90 7.70
CA VAL A 272 -0.23 15.68 6.46
C VAL A 272 0.55 16.99 6.67
N LEU A 273 0.42 17.60 7.85
CA LEU A 273 1.12 18.86 8.17
C LEU A 273 2.60 18.64 8.53
N GLN A 274 2.96 17.43 8.98
CA GLN A 274 4.34 17.04 9.28
C GLN A 274 5.14 16.67 8.02
N ALA A 275 4.47 16.46 6.89
CA ALA A 275 5.11 16.27 5.60
C ALA A 275 6.05 17.44 5.26
N ARG A 276 7.16 17.15 4.58
CA ARG A 276 8.14 18.14 4.08
C ARG A 276 7.47 19.14 3.14
N VAL A 277 6.54 18.66 2.30
CA VAL A 277 5.72 19.51 1.42
C VAL A 277 4.24 19.19 1.66
N PRO A 278 3.59 19.86 2.64
CA PRO A 278 2.18 19.64 2.92
C PRO A 278 1.33 20.02 1.72
N ARG A 279 0.46 19.11 1.27
CA ARG A 279 -0.39 19.34 0.09
C ARG A 279 -1.70 20.01 0.52
N GLY A 280 -1.91 21.25 0.07
CA GLY A 280 -3.12 22.01 0.38
C GLY A 280 -4.42 21.32 -0.05
N SER A 281 -4.38 20.53 -1.13
CA SER A 281 -5.53 19.74 -1.59
C SER A 281 -5.94 18.65 -0.59
N LEU A 282 -4.99 17.95 0.03
CA LEU A 282 -5.26 16.93 1.05
C LEU A 282 -5.79 17.56 2.34
N ILE A 283 -5.18 18.68 2.77
CA ILE A 283 -5.62 19.46 3.95
C ILE A 283 -7.07 19.92 3.76
N SER A 284 -7.38 20.53 2.62
CA SER A 284 -8.72 21.02 2.29
C SER A 284 -9.75 19.88 2.26
N LEU A 285 -9.37 18.72 1.72
CA LEU A 285 -10.25 17.56 1.67
C LEU A 285 -10.55 17.01 3.06
N LEU A 286 -9.53 16.79 3.91
CA LEU A 286 -9.74 16.35 5.29
C LEU A 286 -10.65 17.31 6.07
N LEU A 287 -10.45 18.62 5.94
CA LEU A 287 -11.29 19.63 6.59
C LEU A 287 -12.74 19.58 6.10
N ARG A 288 -12.97 19.39 4.79
CA ARG A 288 -14.32 19.22 4.22
C ARG A 288 -15.03 17.97 4.73
N HIS A 289 -14.29 16.91 5.04
CA HIS A 289 -14.81 15.68 5.64
C HIS A 289 -14.91 15.75 7.18
N GLY A 290 -14.66 16.92 7.79
CA GLY A 290 -14.91 17.13 9.22
C GLY A 290 -13.67 16.97 10.13
N ALA A 291 -12.46 17.04 9.57
CA ALA A 291 -11.25 17.04 10.39
C ALA A 291 -11.22 18.22 11.38
N TYR A 292 -10.88 17.93 12.63
CA TYR A 292 -10.83 18.92 13.70
C TYR A 292 -9.59 19.82 13.58
N LEU A 293 -9.83 21.08 13.25
CA LEU A 293 -8.81 22.12 13.13
C LEU A 293 -8.09 22.43 14.45
N LEU A 294 -8.74 22.13 15.57
CA LEU A 294 -8.24 22.36 16.92
C LEU A 294 -7.94 21.05 17.66
N ALA A 295 -7.79 19.92 16.94
CA ALA A 295 -7.36 18.68 17.55
C ALA A 295 -5.98 18.82 18.19
N ARG A 296 -5.78 18.11 19.31
CA ARG A 296 -4.55 18.08 20.09
C ARG A 296 -3.98 16.66 20.16
N ASN A 297 -2.68 16.54 19.91
CA ASN A 297 -1.92 15.30 20.08
C ASN A 297 -1.38 15.14 21.51
N ASP A 298 -0.66 14.04 21.79
CA ASP A 298 -0.21 13.73 23.14
C ASP A 298 0.92 14.66 23.62
N ASP A 299 1.67 15.26 22.70
CA ASP A 299 2.66 16.32 22.97
C ASP A 299 2.01 17.70 23.25
N GLY A 300 0.68 17.78 23.21
CA GLY A 300 -0.06 19.02 23.39
C GLY A 300 -0.05 19.95 22.17
N VAL A 301 0.52 19.50 21.04
CA VAL A 301 0.53 20.21 19.76
C VAL A 301 -0.88 20.22 19.19
N VAL A 302 -1.31 21.40 18.75
CA VAL A 302 -2.63 21.61 18.15
C VAL A 302 -2.45 21.78 16.64
N VAL A 303 -3.30 21.15 15.83
CA VAL A 303 -3.31 21.27 14.35
C VAL A 303 -3.17 22.72 13.88
N TRP A 304 -3.93 23.64 14.49
CA TRP A 304 -3.90 25.07 14.19
C TRP A 304 -2.51 25.71 14.37
N ASN A 305 -1.72 25.24 15.33
CA ASN A 305 -0.37 25.74 15.56
C ASN A 305 0.58 25.26 14.46
N GLU A 306 0.48 24.00 14.04
CA GLU A 306 1.26 23.48 12.91
C GLU A 306 0.92 24.21 11.61
N LEU A 307 -0.37 24.43 11.33
CA LEU A 307 -0.83 25.24 10.19
C LEU A 307 -0.26 26.66 10.19
N LYS A 308 -0.09 27.29 11.36
CA LYS A 308 0.55 28.62 11.48
C LYS A 308 2.07 28.55 11.29
N ARG A 309 2.69 27.46 11.74
CA ARG A 309 4.14 27.27 11.66
C ARG A 309 4.59 26.96 10.23
N MET A 310 3.70 26.43 9.38
CA MET A 310 3.92 26.26 7.95
C MET A 310 4.37 27.55 7.25
N HIS A 311 5.67 27.70 7.03
CA HIS A 311 6.28 28.84 6.36
C HIS A 311 7.00 28.49 5.05
N GLN A 312 7.03 27.23 4.61
CA GLN A 312 7.91 26.82 3.49
C GLN A 312 7.25 26.06 2.32
N GLY A 313 6.01 25.56 2.42
CA GLY A 313 5.45 24.67 1.38
C GLY A 313 4.10 25.08 0.77
N VAL A 314 3.17 25.62 1.57
CA VAL A 314 1.85 26.08 1.10
C VAL A 314 1.87 27.60 1.06
N THR A 315 1.49 28.18 -0.06
CA THR A 315 1.47 29.64 -0.16
C THR A 315 0.47 30.21 0.85
N ARG A 316 0.80 31.33 1.53
CA ARG A 316 -0.17 32.04 2.40
C ARG A 316 -1.52 32.21 1.72
N ARG A 317 -1.50 32.40 0.40
CA ARG A 317 -2.67 32.48 -0.47
C ARG A 317 -3.56 31.23 -0.42
N GLU A 318 -3.01 30.02 -0.51
CA GLU A 318 -3.76 28.78 -0.40
C GLU A 318 -4.47 28.64 0.95
N LEU A 319 -3.78 28.99 2.05
CA LEU A 319 -4.41 28.99 3.40
C LEU A 319 -5.56 29.99 3.50
N TYR A 320 -5.43 31.17 2.90
CA TYR A 320 -6.51 32.15 2.81
C TYR A 320 -7.68 31.65 1.95
N GLU A 321 -7.39 31.00 0.82
CA GLU A 321 -8.40 30.43 -0.09
C GLU A 321 -9.19 29.28 0.56
N MET A 322 -8.57 28.53 1.48
CA MET A 322 -9.26 27.48 2.25
C MET A 322 -10.34 28.01 3.21
N LYS A 323 -10.34 29.32 3.52
CA LYS A 323 -11.31 29.96 4.45
C LYS A 323 -11.43 29.19 5.77
N LEU A 324 -10.29 28.96 6.43
CA LEU A 324 -10.16 28.12 7.64
C LEU A 324 -11.18 28.42 8.75
N GLY A 325 -11.63 29.67 8.87
CA GLY A 325 -12.66 30.07 9.84
C GLY A 325 -13.99 29.32 9.71
N ARG A 326 -14.28 28.70 8.55
CA ARG A 326 -15.47 27.85 8.36
C ARG A 326 -15.40 26.52 9.11
N TYR A 327 -14.19 26.04 9.39
CA TYR A 327 -13.97 24.78 10.10
C TYR A 327 -13.71 24.99 11.59
N LEU A 328 -13.71 26.24 12.05
CA LEU A 328 -13.59 26.59 13.46
C LEU A 328 -14.97 26.49 14.11
N THR A 329 -15.14 25.52 15.02
CA THR A 329 -16.41 25.33 15.73
C THR A 329 -16.34 25.94 17.12
N LEU A 330 -17.47 26.47 17.62
CA LEU A 330 -17.55 27.00 18.98
C LEU A 330 -17.20 25.92 20.02
N GLY A 331 -17.65 24.68 19.78
CA GLY A 331 -17.30 23.53 20.61
C GLY A 331 -15.79 23.29 20.66
N GLY A 332 -15.10 23.30 19.52
CA GLY A 332 -13.65 23.10 19.47
C GLY A 332 -12.88 24.23 20.16
N ILE A 333 -13.34 25.47 20.02
CA ILE A 333 -12.77 26.62 20.75
C ILE A 333 -12.96 26.44 22.27
N ALA A 334 -14.17 26.08 22.69
CA ALA A 334 -14.49 25.90 24.11
C ALA A 334 -13.66 24.76 24.71
N ALA A 335 -13.60 23.60 24.06
CA ALA A 335 -12.82 22.45 24.51
C ALA A 335 -11.33 22.82 24.67
N ASN A 336 -10.74 23.45 23.65
CA ASN A 336 -9.33 23.82 23.70
C ASN A 336 -9.06 24.93 24.75
N ALA A 337 -9.96 25.91 24.89
CA ALA A 337 -9.85 26.94 25.93
C ALA A 337 -9.94 26.35 27.34
N MET A 338 -10.82 25.35 27.54
CA MET A 338 -10.94 24.64 28.81
C MET A 338 -9.67 23.86 29.14
N ARG A 339 -9.09 23.15 28.17
CA ARG A 339 -7.82 22.42 28.36
C ARG A 339 -6.62 23.31 28.64
N ILE A 340 -6.54 24.49 28.02
CA ILE A 340 -5.43 25.42 28.24
C ILE A 340 -5.56 26.13 29.59
N LYS A 341 -6.76 26.64 29.92
CA LYS A 341 -6.94 27.51 31.08
C LYS A 341 -7.13 26.75 32.39
N TYR A 342 -7.64 25.53 32.32
CA TYR A 342 -8.01 24.74 33.51
C TYR A 342 -7.33 23.37 33.51
N ALA A 343 -6.16 23.21 32.88
CA ALA A 343 -5.45 21.94 32.78
C ALA A 343 -5.42 21.15 34.11
N ASP A 344 -5.06 21.82 35.22
CA ASP A 344 -4.96 21.21 36.54
C ASP A 344 -6.29 21.14 37.31
N SER A 345 -7.30 21.91 36.87
CA SER A 345 -8.61 22.03 37.55
C SER A 345 -9.71 21.21 36.89
N PHE A 346 -9.48 20.74 35.67
CA PHE A 346 -10.44 19.95 34.90
C PHE A 346 -10.13 18.46 34.93
N GLU A 347 -9.05 18.04 35.59
CA GLU A 347 -8.71 16.64 35.79
C GLU A 347 -9.80 15.92 36.60
N GLY A 348 -10.44 14.92 35.99
CA GLY A 348 -11.55 14.17 36.57
C GLY A 348 -12.94 14.75 36.27
N VAL A 349 -13.05 16.02 35.85
CA VAL A 349 -14.34 16.65 35.50
C VAL A 349 -14.88 16.08 34.18
N GLU A 350 -14.00 15.61 33.29
CA GLU A 350 -14.38 14.93 32.06
C GLU A 350 -15.18 13.64 32.31
N THR A 351 -15.08 13.04 33.50
CA THR A 351 -15.91 11.87 33.88
C THR A 351 -17.37 12.22 34.12
N MET A 352 -17.67 13.50 34.38
CA MET A 352 -19.03 14.02 34.54
C MET A 352 -19.65 14.44 33.21
N LEU A 353 -18.86 14.53 32.13
CA LEU A 353 -19.36 14.83 30.80
C LEU A 353 -20.09 13.61 30.20
N PRO A 354 -21.18 13.84 29.43
CA PRO A 354 -21.69 12.82 28.52
C PRO A 354 -20.58 12.27 27.64
N ARG A 355 -20.63 10.97 27.32
CA ARG A 355 -19.54 10.26 26.64
C ARG A 355 -19.13 10.95 25.33
N GLU A 356 -20.10 11.41 24.56
CA GLU A 356 -19.85 12.09 23.27
C GLU A 356 -19.10 13.42 23.47
N LEU A 357 -19.42 14.16 24.53
CA LEU A 357 -18.74 15.41 24.87
C LEU A 357 -17.37 15.17 25.47
N LYS A 358 -17.20 14.09 26.23
CA LYS A 358 -15.91 13.66 26.76
C LYS A 358 -14.95 13.33 25.61
N ASP A 359 -15.38 12.49 24.66
CA ASP A 359 -14.55 12.08 23.54
C ASP A 359 -14.19 13.29 22.65
N PHE A 360 -15.16 14.17 22.39
CA PHE A 360 -14.92 15.43 21.67
C PHE A 360 -13.94 16.37 22.41
N TYR A 361 -14.09 16.50 23.74
CA TYR A 361 -13.21 17.31 24.57
C TYR A 361 -11.77 16.78 24.58
N LEU A 362 -11.59 15.46 24.69
CA LEU A 362 -10.28 14.80 24.67
C LEU A 362 -9.61 14.82 23.28
N ALA A 363 -10.41 14.96 22.22
CA ALA A 363 -9.90 15.12 20.86
C ALA A 363 -9.24 16.49 20.63
N HIS A 364 -9.73 17.53 21.30
CA HIS A 364 -9.25 18.93 21.27
C HIS A 364 -8.31 19.23 22.44
#